data_AF-A0A9E1YNY5-F1
#
_entry.id   AF-A0A9E1YNY5-F1
#
_cell.length_a   1.000
_cell.length_b   1.000
_cell.length_c   1.000
_cell.angle_alpha   90.00
_cell.angle_beta   90.00
_cell.angle_gamma   90.00
#
_symmetry.space_group_name_H-M   'P 1'
#
loop_
_entity.id
_entity.type
_entity.pdbx_description
1 polymer ?
#
loop_
_entity_poly.entity_id
_entity_poly.type
_entity_poly.pdbx_seq_one_letter_code
_entity_poly.pdbx_strand_id
1 'polypeptide(L)'
;RSRVAQAEAAELEGGPSLKTMQAMAQAMGCRFVYAIVPEDGKVDDLIAEQARNKARAMVERAHVHMAFENQTLTPEQDTAEVERVAQELLFRMPRDFWSENGS
;
A
#
# COMPACT_ATOMS: atom_id res chain seq x y z
N ARG A 1 10.94 7.28 3.09
CA ARG A 1 12.32 6.75 3.19
C ARG A 1 12.54 5.82 4.40
N SER A 2 11.53 5.43 5.19
CA SER A 2 11.77 4.89 6.55
C SER A 2 11.42 3.42 6.82
N ARG A 3 10.97 2.61 5.86
CA ARG A 3 10.64 1.19 6.15
C ARG A 3 11.79 0.22 5.84
N VAL A 4 12.52 0.46 4.75
CA VAL A 4 13.72 -0.35 4.39
C VAL A 4 14.82 -0.19 5.45
N ALA A 5 15.06 1.04 5.90
CA ALA A 5 16.02 1.32 6.97
C ALA A 5 15.61 0.71 8.32
N GLN A 6 14.30 0.54 8.59
CA GLN A 6 13.80 -0.15 9.78
C GLN A 6 14.00 -1.67 9.67
N ALA A 7 13.85 -2.24 8.47
CA ALA A 7 14.18 -3.65 8.23
C ALA A 7 15.70 -3.92 8.34
N GLU A 8 16.55 -3.01 7.85
CA GLU A 8 18.01 -3.07 8.03
C GLU A 8 18.42 -2.99 9.50
N ALA A 9 17.72 -2.21 10.33
CA ALA A 9 17.97 -2.13 11.76
C ALA A 9 17.62 -3.43 12.50
N ALA A 10 16.73 -4.27 11.96
CA ALA A 10 16.41 -5.58 12.53
C ALA A 10 17.47 -6.66 12.21
N GLU A 11 18.38 -6.45 11.25
CA GLU A 11 19.49 -7.38 10.95
C GLU A 11 20.58 -7.44 12.04
N LEU A 12 20.48 -6.62 13.08
CA LEU A 12 21.40 -6.54 14.22
C LEU A 12 21.51 -7.85 15.04
N GLU A 13 20.66 -8.85 14.79
CA GLU A 13 20.69 -10.16 15.46
C GLU A 13 21.73 -11.17 14.89
N GLY A 14 22.59 -10.75 13.94
CA GLY A 14 23.81 -11.50 13.59
C GLY A 14 23.84 -12.13 12.19
N GLY A 15 22.92 -11.75 11.30
CA GLY A 15 22.94 -12.13 9.88
C GLY A 15 23.86 -11.24 9.02
N PRO A 16 24.28 -11.69 7.82
CA PRO A 16 25.01 -10.85 6.87
C PRO A 16 24.12 -9.69 6.41
N SER A 17 24.64 -8.46 6.50
CA SER A 17 23.88 -7.27 6.09
C SER A 17 23.45 -7.29 4.62
N LEU A 18 22.38 -6.57 4.25
CA LEU A 18 22.00 -6.35 2.85
C LEU A 18 23.18 -5.87 1.98
N LYS A 19 24.04 -5.01 2.53
CA LYS A 19 25.25 -4.51 1.87
C LYS A 19 26.24 -5.64 1.55
N THR A 20 26.40 -6.59 2.48
CA THR A 20 27.25 -7.77 2.30
C THR A 20 26.71 -8.67 1.19
N MET A 21 25.40 -8.93 1.20
CA MET A 21 24.74 -9.76 0.19
C MET A 21 24.85 -9.15 -1.21
N GLN A 22 24.70 -7.83 -1.31
CA GLN A 22 24.87 -7.10 -2.57
C GLN A 22 26.32 -7.18 -3.09
N ALA A 23 27.32 -7.01 -2.20
CA ALA A 23 28.72 -7.10 -2.58
C ALA A 23 29.12 -8.51 -3.05
N MET A 24 28.60 -9.55 -2.38
CA MET A 24 28.80 -10.95 -2.78
C MET A 24 28.22 -11.22 -4.17
N ALA A 25 26.97 -10.80 -4.42
CA ALA A 25 26.34 -10.96 -5.72
C ALA A 25 27.16 -10.24 -6.81
N GLN A 26 27.60 -9.01 -6.56
CA GLN A 26 28.42 -8.26 -7.51
C GLN A 26 29.75 -8.97 -7.82
N ALA A 27 30.44 -9.51 -6.81
CA ALA A 27 31.69 -10.25 -6.99
C ALA A 27 31.51 -11.52 -7.84
N MET A 28 30.32 -12.12 -7.80
CA MET A 28 29.94 -13.27 -8.61
C MET A 28 29.39 -12.91 -10.00
N GLY A 29 29.26 -11.62 -10.34
CA GLY A 29 28.57 -11.17 -11.55
C GLY A 29 27.06 -11.40 -11.52
N CYS A 30 26.48 -11.55 -10.32
CA CYS A 30 25.06 -11.77 -10.08
C CYS A 30 24.36 -10.49 -9.58
N ARG A 31 23.03 -10.54 -9.52
CA ARG A 31 22.18 -9.50 -8.91
C ARG A 31 21.54 -10.03 -7.64
N PHE A 32 21.70 -9.30 -6.54
CA PHE A 32 20.94 -9.54 -5.33
C PHE A 32 19.55 -8.91 -5.44
N VAL A 33 18.50 -9.66 -5.09
CA VAL A 33 17.09 -9.20 -5.10
C VAL A 33 16.50 -9.51 -3.72
N TYR A 34 15.85 -8.52 -3.12
CA TYR A 34 15.10 -8.66 -1.87
C TYR A 34 13.65 -8.27 -2.13
N ALA A 35 12.70 -9.10 -1.69
CA ALA A 35 11.28 -8.91 -1.96
C ALA A 35 10.44 -9.32 -0.74
N ILE A 36 9.30 -8.65 -0.59
CA ILE A 36 8.24 -9.06 0.34
C ILE A 36 7.22 -9.81 -0.50
N VAL A 37 6.92 -11.05 -0.11
CA VAL A 37 5.98 -11.93 -0.82
C VAL A 37 4.82 -12.24 0.13
N PRO A 38 3.55 -12.18 -0.31
CA PRO A 38 2.42 -12.58 0.51
C PRO A 38 2.55 -14.05 0.93
N GLU A 39 2.19 -14.37 2.17
CA GLU A 39 2.18 -15.77 2.63
C GLU A 39 1.16 -16.60 1.83
N ASP A 40 0.01 -16.00 1.53
CA ASP A 40 -1.06 -16.58 0.72
C ASP A 40 -1.64 -15.55 -0.26
N GLY A 41 -2.28 -16.03 -1.33
CA GLY A 41 -2.97 -15.19 -2.33
C GLY A 41 -2.06 -14.54 -3.36
N LYS A 42 -2.62 -13.66 -4.21
CA LYS A 42 -1.87 -12.92 -5.23
C LYS A 42 -1.56 -11.51 -4.76
N VAL A 43 -0.44 -10.97 -5.24
CA VAL A 43 -0.09 -9.55 -5.01
C VAL A 43 -1.21 -8.61 -5.50
N ASP A 44 -1.87 -8.96 -6.60
CA ASP A 44 -3.00 -8.20 -7.15
C ASP A 44 -4.17 -8.10 -6.16
N ASP A 45 -4.41 -9.15 -5.36
CA ASP A 45 -5.48 -9.15 -4.37
C ASP A 45 -5.17 -8.15 -3.24
N LEU A 46 -3.92 -8.11 -2.78
CA LEU A 46 -3.46 -7.13 -1.78
C LEU A 46 -3.57 -5.69 -2.30
N ILE A 47 -3.21 -5.47 -3.57
CA ILE A 47 -3.33 -4.15 -4.20
C ILE A 47 -4.81 -3.75 -4.28
N ALA A 48 -5.70 -4.66 -4.72
CA ALA A 48 -7.12 -4.40 -4.81
C ALA A 48 -7.75 -4.10 -3.44
N GLU A 49 -7.38 -4.85 -2.41
CA GLU A 49 -7.84 -4.62 -1.04
C GLU A 49 -7.38 -3.25 -0.51
N GLN A 50 -6.11 -2.89 -0.73
CA GLN A 50 -5.59 -1.58 -0.34
C GLN A 50 -6.34 -0.44 -1.03
N ALA A 51 -6.64 -0.58 -2.33
CA ALA A 51 -7.41 0.42 -3.07
C ALA A 51 -8.81 0.63 -2.48
N ARG A 52 -9.51 -0.46 -2.13
CA ARG A 52 -10.83 -0.40 -1.46
C ARG A 52 -10.75 0.24 -0.09
N ASN A 53 -9.74 -0.11 0.70
CA ASN A 53 -9.56 0.45 2.04
C ASN A 53 -9.32 1.97 1.97
N LYS A 54 -8.48 2.44 1.03
CA LYS A 54 -8.23 3.87 0.84
C LYS A 54 -9.46 4.60 0.27
N ALA A 55 -10.16 3.99 -0.69
CA ALA A 55 -11.39 4.52 -1.24
C ALA A 55 -12.48 4.70 -0.18
N ARG A 56 -12.70 3.69 0.68
CA ARG A 56 -13.64 3.78 1.81
C ARG A 56 -13.33 4.96 2.72
N ALA A 57 -12.06 5.11 3.11
CA ALA A 57 -11.65 6.23 3.95
C ALA A 57 -11.80 7.61 3.26
N MET A 58 -11.69 7.69 1.93
CA MET A 58 -11.92 8.92 1.17
C MET A 58 -13.41 9.27 1.07
N VAL A 59 -14.25 8.28 0.77
CA VAL A 59 -15.70 8.44 0.67
C VAL A 59 -16.28 8.82 2.03
N GLU A 60 -15.88 8.15 3.11
CA GLU A 60 -16.28 8.50 4.49
C GLU A 60 -15.90 9.95 4.85
N ARG A 61 -14.68 10.38 4.52
CA ARG A 61 -14.26 11.78 4.75
C ARG A 61 -15.11 12.78 3.96
N ALA A 62 -15.40 12.47 2.70
CA ALA A 62 -16.26 13.31 1.88
C ALA A 62 -17.69 13.38 2.45
N HIS A 63 -18.22 12.28 2.99
CA HIS A 63 -19.54 12.23 3.63
C HIS A 63 -19.61 13.07 4.90
N VAL A 64 -18.55 13.06 5.72
CA VAL A 64 -18.46 13.93 6.91
C VAL A 64 -18.50 15.42 6.52
N HIS A 65 -17.89 15.79 5.39
CA HIS A 65 -17.99 17.16 4.87
C HIS A 65 -19.36 17.48 4.24
N MET A 66 -20.03 16.50 3.61
CA MET A 66 -21.36 16.65 2.99
C MET A 66 -22.55 16.52 3.96
N ALA A 67 -22.33 16.04 5.20
CA ALA A 67 -23.36 15.95 6.23
C ALA A 67 -23.97 17.32 6.62
N PHE A 68 -23.38 18.43 6.19
CA PHE A 68 -23.95 19.78 6.31
C PHE A 68 -24.97 20.13 5.21
N GLU A 69 -25.08 19.33 4.15
CA GLU A 69 -25.93 19.59 2.97
C GLU A 69 -27.14 18.65 2.83
N ASN A 70 -27.39 17.77 3.82
CA ASN A 70 -28.58 16.90 3.89
C ASN A 70 -28.71 15.86 2.77
N GLN A 71 -27.61 15.51 2.10
CA GLN A 71 -27.57 14.46 1.06
C GLN A 71 -26.88 13.20 1.59
N THR A 72 -27.66 12.31 2.20
CA THR A 72 -27.15 10.99 2.61
C THR A 72 -27.40 9.99 1.48
N LEU A 73 -26.33 9.41 0.94
CA LEU A 73 -26.38 8.31 -0.03
C LEU A 73 -26.88 7.01 0.64
N THR A 74 -27.52 6.12 -0.11
CA THR A 74 -27.91 4.80 0.41
C THR A 74 -26.69 3.88 0.54
N PRO A 75 -26.72 2.84 1.40
CA PRO A 75 -25.60 1.91 1.56
C PRO A 75 -25.11 1.28 0.24
N GLU A 76 -26.02 1.06 -0.71
CA GLU A 76 -25.71 0.54 -2.04
C GLU A 76 -24.97 1.57 -2.90
N GLN A 77 -25.35 2.84 -2.81
CA GLN A 77 -24.69 3.94 -3.50
C GLN A 77 -23.29 4.20 -2.93
N ASP A 78 -23.13 4.10 -1.61
CA ASP A 78 -21.83 4.18 -0.93
C ASP A 78 -20.87 3.11 -1.42
N THR A 79 -21.36 1.87 -1.50
CA THR A 79 -20.56 0.74 -1.99
C THR A 79 -20.13 0.95 -3.44
N ALA A 80 -21.04 1.43 -4.30
CA ALA A 80 -20.74 1.71 -5.69
C ALA A 80 -19.69 2.84 -5.84
N GLU A 81 -19.78 3.88 -5.03
CA GLU A 81 -18.81 4.99 -5.05
C GLU A 81 -17.44 4.55 -4.53
N VAL A 82 -17.39 3.72 -3.48
CA VAL A 82 -16.13 3.12 -3.01
C VAL A 82 -15.45 2.30 -4.09
N GLU A 83 -16.19 1.44 -4.81
CA GLU A 83 -15.61 0.66 -5.90
C GLU A 83 -15.16 1.55 -7.07
N ARG A 84 -15.93 2.60 -7.40
CA ARG A 84 -15.53 3.58 -8.43
C ARG A 84 -14.20 4.26 -8.08
N VAL A 85 -14.06 4.74 -6.85
CA VAL A 85 -12.83 5.39 -6.36
C VAL A 85 -11.69 4.38 -6.27
N ALA A 86 -11.95 3.14 -5.85
CA ALA A 86 -10.94 2.08 -5.81
C ALA A 86 -10.38 1.79 -7.21
N GLN A 87 -11.23 1.67 -8.23
CA GLN A 87 -10.78 1.49 -9.62
C GLN A 87 -9.94 2.67 -10.11
N GLU A 88 -10.29 3.90 -9.74
CA GLU A 88 -9.51 5.09 -10.06
C GLU A 88 -8.11 5.06 -9.40
N LEU A 89 -8.04 4.61 -8.14
CA LEU A 89 -6.77 4.43 -7.42
C LEU A 89 -5.90 3.34 -8.03
N LEU A 90 -6.50 2.22 -8.47
CA LEU A 90 -5.78 1.15 -9.17
C LEU A 90 -5.24 1.60 -10.52
N PHE A 91 -6.01 2.41 -11.26
CA PHE A 91 -5.58 2.93 -12.55
C PHE A 91 -4.45 3.97 -12.41
N ARG A 92 -4.58 4.90 -11.46
CA ARG A 92 -3.62 5.99 -11.28
C ARG A 92 -2.39 5.59 -10.46
N MET A 93 -2.53 4.64 -9.54
CA MET A 93 -1.49 4.17 -8.62
C MET A 93 -0.68 5.34 -8.02
N PRO A 94 -1.32 6.23 -7.25
CA PRO A 94 -0.67 7.43 -6.75
C PRO A 94 0.50 7.09 -5.81
N ARG A 95 1.48 8.00 -5.69
CA ARG A 95 2.73 7.74 -4.95
C ARG A 95 2.53 7.44 -3.47
N ASP A 96 1.40 7.87 -2.92
CA ASP A 96 1.00 7.70 -1.52
C ASP A 96 0.04 6.50 -1.34
N PHE A 97 -0.12 5.61 -2.33
CA PHE A 97 -1.06 4.48 -2.32
C PHE A 97 -0.92 3.60 -1.07
N TRP A 98 0.31 3.31 -0.65
CA TRP A 98 0.64 2.51 0.54
C TRP A 98 0.90 3.34 1.81
N SER A 99 0.64 4.65 1.77
CA SER A 99 0.83 5.54 2.93
C SER A 99 -0.48 5.64 3.71
N GLU A 100 -0.39 5.64 5.04
CA GLU A 100 -1.57 5.75 5.93
C GLU A 100 -2.13 7.17 6.06
N ASN A 101 -1.52 8.16 5.40
CA ASN A 101 -1.90 9.55 5.61
C ASN A 101 -3.15 9.92 4.82
N GLY A 102 -4.30 9.79 5.47
CA GLY A 102 -5.39 10.76 5.31
C GLY A 102 -5.05 12.03 6.10
N SER A 103 -4.30 12.95 5.50
CA SER A 103 -4.10 14.32 6.01
C SER A 103 -3.73 15.23 4.86
#